data_AF-A0A3D0Z1L9-F1
#
_entry.id   AF-A0A3D0Z1L9-F1
#
_cell.length_a   1.000
_cell.length_b   1.000
_cell.length_c   1.000
_cell.angle_alpha   90.00
_cell.angle_beta   90.00
_cell.angle_gamma   90.00
#
_symmetry.space_group_name_H-M   'P 1'
#
loop_
_entity.id
_entity.type
_entity.pdbx_description
1 polymer ?
#
loop_
_entity_poly.entity_id
_entity_poly.type
_entity_poly.pdbx_seq_one_letter_code
_entity_poly.pdbx_strand_id
1 'polypeptide(L)' 'MREIHVRSVTGTIRDLCLTANYDLPPDVAAALARAREAEESPLGKQILEELLENAAIARRDRMPMCQDTGVVHVF' A
#
# COMPACT_ATOMS: atom_id res chain seq x y z
N MET A 1 25.67 17.89 16.76
CA MET A 1 24.51 17.02 17.00
C MET A 1 23.27 17.87 16.81
N ARG A 2 22.27 17.41 16.06
CA ARG A 2 21.02 18.16 15.87
C ARG A 2 20.00 17.67 16.90
N GLU A 3 19.33 18.60 17.57
CA GLU A 3 18.20 18.28 18.44
C GLU A 3 16.92 18.20 17.62
N ILE A 4 16.12 17.17 17.88
CA ILE A 4 14.80 16.97 17.26
C ILE A 4 13.78 16.69 18.35
N HIS A 5 12.59 17.29 18.22
CA HIS A 5 11.52 17.10 19.18
C HIS A 5 10.85 15.73 18.95
N VAL A 6 10.69 14.92 20.00
CA VAL A 6 10.15 13.55 19.90
C VAL A 6 8.79 13.49 19.18
N ARG A 7 7.94 14.49 19.38
CA ARG A 7 6.63 14.59 18.69
C ARG A 7 6.74 14.63 17.17
N SER A 8 7.82 15.17 16.62
CA SER A 8 8.05 15.16 15.18
C SER A 8 8.24 13.72 14.69
N VAL A 9 9.04 12.92 15.40
CA VAL A 9 9.25 11.50 15.09
C VAL A 9 7.93 10.73 15.21
N THR A 10 7.18 10.93 16.31
CA THR A 10 5.88 10.26 16.51
C THR A 10 4.90 10.58 15.37
N GLY A 11 4.80 11.85 14.98
CA GLY A 11 3.94 12.27 13.87
C GLY A 11 4.37 11.65 12.54
N THR A 12 5.66 11.69 12.23
CA THR A 12 6.21 11.10 11.00
C THR A 12 5.94 9.60 10.93
N ILE A 13 6.21 8.85 12.00
CA ILE A 13 5.96 7.40 12.00
C ILE A 13 4.48 7.08 11.85
N ARG A 14 3.59 7.81 12.54
CA ARG A 14 2.13 7.63 12.35
C ARG A 14 1.75 7.82 10.89
N ASP A 15 2.18 8.91 10.26
CA ASP A 15 1.78 9.24 8.89
C ASP A 15 2.36 8.24 7.88
N LEU A 16 3.58 7.72 8.13
CA LEU A 16 4.18 6.66 7.34
C LEU A 16 3.41 5.33 7.47
N CYS A 17 3.03 4.92 8.68
CA CYS A 17 2.25 3.70 8.89
C CYS A 17 0.88 3.77 8.20
N LEU A 18 0.21 4.91 8.28
CA LEU A 18 -1.08 5.11 7.59
C LEU A 18 -0.89 5.03 6.07
N THR A 19 0.09 5.76 5.53
CA THR A 19 0.38 5.78 4.09
C THR A 19 0.71 4.36 3.59
N ALA A 20 1.57 3.63 4.29
CA ALA A 20 1.95 2.27 3.92
C ALA A 20 0.78 1.28 3.90
N ASN A 21 -0.25 1.49 4.73
CA ASN A 21 -1.44 0.64 4.78
C ASN A 21 -2.53 1.04 3.79
N TYR A 22 -2.50 2.26 3.23
CA TYR A 22 -3.57 2.76 2.35
C TYR A 22 -3.12 2.85 0.89
N ASP A 23 -1.85 3.15 0.66
CA ASP A 23 -1.33 3.53 -0.64
C ASP A 23 -0.34 2.47 -1.15
N LEU A 24 -0.75 1.74 -2.20
CA LEU A 24 0.15 0.87 -2.93
C LEU A 24 1.21 1.71 -3.67
N PRO A 25 2.51 1.37 -3.60
CA PRO A 25 3.54 2.07 -4.36
C PRO A 25 3.23 2.13 -5.86
N PRO A 26 3.45 3.27 -6.55
CA PRO A 26 3.05 3.44 -7.94
C PRO A 26 3.70 2.43 -8.90
N ASP A 27 4.93 2.04 -8.63
CA ASP A 27 5.67 1.03 -9.39
C ASP A 27 5.06 -0.37 -9.25
N VAL A 28 4.62 -0.74 -8.04
CA VAL A 28 3.91 -1.99 -7.76
C VAL A 28 2.54 -2.00 -8.42
N ALA A 29 1.77 -0.90 -8.30
CA ALA A 29 0.47 -0.77 -8.97
C ALA A 29 0.61 -0.91 -10.50
N ALA A 30 1.62 -0.26 -11.08
CA ALA A 30 1.90 -0.38 -12.51
C ALA A 30 2.34 -1.79 -12.92
N ALA A 31 3.09 -2.49 -12.05
CA ALA A 31 3.47 -3.88 -12.29
C ALA A 31 2.25 -4.82 -12.28
N LEU A 32 1.33 -4.66 -11.32
CA LEU A 32 0.08 -5.43 -11.27
C LEU A 32 -0.79 -5.17 -12.50
N ALA A 33 -0.93 -3.92 -12.93
CA ALA A 33 -1.67 -3.58 -14.14
C ALA A 33 -1.06 -4.23 -15.40
N ARG A 34 0.27 -4.19 -15.55
CA ARG A 34 0.95 -4.88 -16.66
C ARG A 34 0.78 -6.40 -16.59
N ALA A 35 0.83 -6.98 -15.39
CA ALA A 35 0.61 -8.41 -15.19
C ALA A 35 -0.82 -8.80 -15.61
N ARG A 36 -1.83 -7.98 -15.27
CA ARG A 36 -3.24 -8.22 -15.68
C ARG A 36 -3.38 -8.28 -17.19
N GLU A 37 -2.72 -7.37 -17.92
CA GLU A 37 -2.76 -7.34 -19.38
C GLU A 37 -2.09 -8.56 -20.00
N ALA A 38 -0.95 -9.00 -19.44
CA ALA A 38 -0.14 -10.09 -19.98
C ALA A 38 -0.60 -11.49 -19.57
N GLU A 39 -1.40 -11.62 -18.51
CA GLU A 39 -1.91 -12.91 -18.02
C GLU A 39 -2.75 -13.63 -19.10
N GLU A 40 -2.72 -14.95 -19.14
CA GLU A 40 -3.49 -15.74 -20.10
C GLU A 40 -4.72 -16.37 -19.45
N SER A 41 -4.61 -16.74 -18.18
CA SER A 41 -5.69 -17.33 -17.39
C SER A 41 -6.80 -16.31 -17.12
N PRO A 42 -8.05 -16.59 -17.51
CA PRO A 42 -9.18 -15.73 -17.19
C PRO A 42 -9.33 -15.48 -15.69
N LEU A 43 -9.11 -16.53 -14.88
CA LEU A 43 -9.15 -16.42 -13.42
C LEU A 43 -8.00 -15.55 -12.89
N GLY A 44 -6.79 -15.71 -13.44
CA GLY A 44 -5.63 -14.90 -13.06
C GLY A 44 -5.86 -13.41 -13.32
N LYS A 45 -6.43 -13.07 -14.49
CA LYS A 45 -6.83 -11.69 -14.81
C LYS A 45 -7.82 -11.11 -13.82
N GLN A 46 -8.85 -11.88 -13.46
CA GLN A 46 -9.86 -11.44 -12.52
C GLN A 46 -9.24 -11.16 -11.14
N ILE A 47 -8.37 -12.04 -10.64
CA ILE A 47 -7.69 -11.84 -9.36
C ILE A 47 -6.83 -10.57 -9.38
N LEU A 48 -6.10 -10.32 -10.47
CA LEU A 48 -5.28 -9.11 -10.60
C LEU A 48 -6.14 -7.83 -10.66
N GLU A 49 -7.32 -7.90 -11.28
CA GLU A 49 -8.30 -6.81 -11.26
C GLU A 49 -8.80 -6.54 -9.85
N GLU A 50 -9.20 -7.58 -9.11
CA GLU A 50 -9.67 -7.47 -7.71
C GLU A 50 -8.60 -6.87 -6.79
N LEU A 51 -7.32 -7.22 -7.00
CA LEU A 51 -6.20 -6.63 -6.24
C LEU A 51 -6.04 -5.12 -6.52
N LEU A 52 -6.18 -4.70 -7.79
CA LEU A 52 -6.12 -3.30 -8.18
C LEU A 52 -7.32 -2.51 -7.63
N GLU A 53 -8.52 -3.09 -7.68
CA GLU A 53 -9.72 -2.50 -7.12
C GLU A 53 -9.61 -2.35 -5.59
N ASN A 54 -9.13 -3.38 -4.90
CA ASN A 54 -8.88 -3.33 -3.46
C ASN A 54 -7.89 -2.21 -3.08
N ALA A 55 -6.79 -2.07 -3.83
CA ALA A 55 -5.84 -0.98 -3.61
C ALA A 55 -6.48 0.41 -3.83
N ALA A 56 -7.37 0.54 -4.82
CA ALA A 56 -8.09 1.78 -5.07
C ALA A 56 -9.09 2.13 -3.95
N ILE A 57 -9.81 1.11 -3.43
CA ILE A 57 -10.72 1.25 -2.28
C ILE A 57 -9.95 1.67 -1.03
N ALA A 58 -8.85 0.99 -0.71
CA ALA A 58 -8.02 1.30 0.45
C ALA A 58 -7.54 2.75 0.46
N ARG A 59 -7.06 3.23 -0.70
CA ARG A 59 -6.62 4.62 -0.88
C ARG A 59 -7.77 5.62 -0.74
N ARG A 60 -8.91 5.36 -1.38
CA ARG A 60 -10.08 6.26 -1.38
C ARG A 60 -10.71 6.37 0.00
N ASP A 61 -10.94 5.24 0.65
CA ASP A 61 -11.70 5.16 1.89
C ASP A 61 -10.80 5.26 3.13
N ARG A 62 -9.48 5.38 2.92
CA ARG A 62 -8.44 5.48 3.97
C ARG A 62 -8.56 4.32 4.97
N MET A 63 -8.67 3.11 4.43
CA MET A 63 -8.74 1.86 5.17
C MET A 63 -7.59 0.93 4.78
N PRO A 64 -7.13 0.04 5.68
CA PRO A 64 -6.02 -0.84 5.35
C PRO A 64 -6.37 -1.76 4.18
N MET A 65 -5.49 -1.87 3.20
CA MET A 65 -5.69 -2.74 2.02
C MET A 65 -5.69 -4.23 2.37
N CYS A 66 -5.17 -4.60 3.54
CA CYS A 66 -5.13 -5.97 4.04
C CYS A 66 -5.65 -6.03 5.47
N GLN A 67 -6.26 -7.15 5.86
CA GLN A 67 -6.66 -7.38 7.26
C GLN A 67 -5.45 -7.55 8.18
N ASP A 68 -4.37 -8.14 7.67
CA ASP A 68 -3.09 -8.18 8.36
C ASP A 68 -2.27 -6.93 8.00
N THR A 69 -2.07 -6.05 8.98
CA THR A 69 -1.34 -4.78 8.82
C THR A 69 0.17 -4.91 9.07
N GLY A 70 0.63 -6.14 9.35
CA GLY A 70 2.04 -6.46 9.51
C GLY A 70 2.68 -5.89 10.78
N VAL A 71 4.00 -5.80 10.76
CA VAL A 71 4.84 -5.29 11.86
C VAL A 71 5.73 -4.18 11.34
N VAL A 72 5.82 -3.08 12.09
CA VAL A 72 6.63 -1.91 11.71
C VAL A 72 8.12 -2.23 11.88
N HIS A 73 8.90 -2.01 10.82
CA HIS A 73 10.35 -2.10 10.83
C HIS A 73 10.96 -0.73 10.45
N VAL A 74 11.82 -0.18 11.33
CA VAL A 74 12.42 1.16 11.18
C VAL A 74 13.95 1.02 11.19
N PHE A 75 14.62 1.76 10.31
CA PHE A 75 16.09 1.78 10.16
C PHE A 75 16.64 3.21 10.27
#